data_AF-A0A1Q7PEF7-F1
#
_entry.id   AF-A0A1Q7PEF7-F1
#
_cell.length_a   1.000
_cell.length_b   1.000
_cell.length_c   1.000
_cell.angle_alpha   90.00
_cell.angle_beta   90.00
_cell.angle_gamma   90.00
#
_symmetry.space_group_name_H-M   'P 1'
#
loop_
_entity.id
_entity.type
_entity.pdbx_description
1 polymer ?
#
loop_
_entity_poly.entity_id
_entity_poly.type
_entity_poly.pdbx_seq_one_letter_code
_entity_poly.pdbx_strand_id
1 'polypeptide(L)'
;MRTWCVVLVVVWLGGCASAMKRDGQCLASLAPEFVNAHEELASLEASWRAALRRRDAELGSLPPLFAAKPDRSVSPLDPLPPESDLAARQEQARRAEGRAYAELMDAKVRHRPTLEWYGKVYERFRTRLDEEQILSEVRLVLVAGPGLIFYPIVHWNVHSVIWDGTDPDAESDPITRYCVARLSTPADSVAHPPGQVE
;
A
#
# COMPACT_ATOMS: atom_id res chain seq x y z
N MET A 1 -45.72 -20.86 -1.32
CA MET A 1 -44.36 -21.44 -1.46
C MET A 1 -43.54 -20.77 -2.56
N ARG A 2 -44.05 -20.64 -3.79
CA ARG A 2 -43.33 -20.03 -4.94
C ARG A 2 -42.83 -18.59 -4.71
N THR A 3 -43.60 -17.76 -4.01
CA THR A 3 -43.23 -16.37 -3.66
C THR A 3 -42.09 -16.27 -2.64
N TRP A 4 -42.01 -17.22 -1.70
CA TRP A 4 -40.95 -17.23 -0.68
C TRP A 4 -39.58 -17.58 -1.29
N CYS A 5 -39.54 -18.48 -2.27
CA CYS A 5 -38.30 -18.77 -3.01
C CYS A 5 -37.81 -17.57 -3.84
N VAL A 6 -38.72 -16.80 -4.44
CA VAL A 6 -38.36 -15.59 -5.21
C VAL A 6 -37.83 -14.50 -4.28
N VAL A 7 -38.46 -14.31 -3.11
CA VAL A 7 -37.98 -13.34 -2.11
C VAL A 7 -36.60 -13.74 -1.56
N LEU A 8 -36.36 -15.03 -1.29
CA LEU A 8 -35.05 -15.51 -0.84
C LEU A 8 -33.95 -15.30 -1.90
N VAL A 9 -34.27 -15.51 -3.18
CA VAL A 9 -33.33 -15.27 -4.29
C VAL A 9 -33.01 -13.78 -4.45
N VAL A 10 -34.00 -12.89 -4.31
CA VAL A 10 -33.78 -11.43 -4.36
C VAL A 10 -32.97 -10.95 -3.16
N VAL A 11 -33.19 -11.50 -1.97
CA VAL A 11 -32.43 -11.16 -0.76
C VAL A 11 -30.98 -11.65 -0.86
N TRP A 12 -30.76 -12.86 -1.39
CA TRP A 12 -29.40 -13.38 -1.64
C TRP A 12 -28.63 -12.55 -2.66
N LEU A 13 -29.25 -12.20 -3.80
CA LEU A 13 -28.59 -11.40 -4.84
C LEU A 13 -28.40 -9.92 -4.42
N GLY A 14 -29.26 -9.39 -3.56
CA GLY A 14 -29.12 -8.02 -3.03
C GLY A 14 -27.99 -7.88 -2.00
N GLY A 15 -27.66 -8.95 -1.28
CA GLY A 15 -26.59 -8.99 -0.27
C GLY A 15 -25.20 -8.72 -0.88
N CYS A 16 -24.84 -9.45 -1.94
CA CYS A 16 -23.52 -9.33 -2.60
C CYS A 16 -23.29 -7.93 -3.21
N ALA A 17 -24.31 -7.36 -3.87
CA ALA A 17 -24.22 -6.03 -4.45
C ALA A 17 -23.98 -4.94 -3.39
N SER A 18 -24.56 -5.09 -2.19
CA SER A 18 -24.37 -4.14 -1.10
C SER A 18 -22.98 -4.25 -0.47
N ALA A 19 -22.43 -5.46 -0.35
CA ALA A 19 -21.12 -5.72 0.20
C ALA A 19 -20.01 -5.23 -0.73
N MET A 20 -20.11 -5.52 -2.03
CA MET A 20 -19.18 -5.02 -3.05
C MET A 20 -19.16 -3.49 -3.12
N LYS A 21 -20.33 -2.85 -3.02
CA LYS A 21 -20.43 -1.39 -2.96
C LYS A 21 -19.73 -0.81 -1.74
N ARG A 22 -19.90 -1.45 -0.57
CA ARG A 22 -19.24 -1.03 0.68
C ARG A 22 -17.72 -1.15 0.57
N ASP A 23 -17.23 -2.29 0.11
CA ASP A 23 -15.78 -2.53 -0.06
C ASP A 23 -15.19 -1.55 -1.08
N GLY A 24 -15.89 -1.27 -2.18
CA GLY A 24 -15.49 -0.26 -3.17
C GLY A 24 -15.47 1.18 -2.62
N GLN A 25 -16.48 1.58 -1.84
CA GLN A 25 -16.49 2.88 -1.16
C GLN A 25 -15.36 3.01 -0.14
N CYS A 26 -15.11 1.95 0.62
CA CYS A 26 -14.00 1.88 1.57
C CYS A 26 -12.65 2.03 0.87
N LEU A 27 -12.43 1.30 -0.23
CA LEU A 27 -11.24 1.39 -1.05
C LEU A 27 -11.04 2.80 -1.63
N ALA A 28 -12.10 3.40 -2.18
CA ALA A 28 -12.06 4.76 -2.70
C ALA A 28 -11.70 5.79 -1.60
N SER A 29 -12.19 5.59 -0.38
CA SER A 29 -11.84 6.44 0.76
C SER A 29 -10.39 6.30 1.21
N LEU A 30 -9.74 5.14 0.99
CA LEU A 30 -8.35 4.88 1.35
C LEU A 30 -7.35 5.32 0.29
N ALA A 31 -7.78 5.34 -0.98
CA ALA A 31 -6.95 5.69 -2.12
C ALA A 31 -6.14 6.99 -1.94
N PRO A 32 -6.69 8.13 -1.47
CA PRO A 32 -5.89 9.34 -1.30
C PRO A 32 -4.80 9.20 -0.24
N GLU A 33 -5.08 8.55 0.89
CA GLU A 33 -4.08 8.29 1.94
C GLU A 33 -2.98 7.35 1.44
N PHE A 34 -3.37 6.32 0.66
CA PHE A 34 -2.44 5.38 0.05
C PHE A 34 -1.50 6.05 -0.95
N VAL A 35 -2.03 6.90 -1.84
CA VAL A 35 -1.23 7.65 -2.83
C VAL A 35 -0.27 8.59 -2.12
N ASN A 36 -0.76 9.38 -1.15
CA ASN A 36 0.08 10.30 -0.39
C ASN A 36 1.20 9.56 0.37
N ALA A 37 0.89 8.42 1.01
CA ALA A 37 1.89 7.59 1.67
C ALA A 37 2.98 7.09 0.70
N HIS A 38 2.58 6.65 -0.50
CA HIS A 38 3.53 6.20 -1.52
C HIS A 38 4.41 7.33 -2.04
N GLU A 39 3.85 8.52 -2.27
CA GLU A 39 4.59 9.69 -2.70
C GLU A 39 5.59 10.16 -1.64
N GLU A 40 5.18 10.25 -0.37
CA GLU A 40 6.07 10.61 0.74
C GLU A 40 7.22 9.61 0.87
N LEU A 41 6.91 8.30 0.88
CA LEU A 41 7.93 7.25 0.98
C LEU A 41 8.90 7.27 -0.20
N ALA A 42 8.42 7.46 -1.43
CA ALA A 42 9.27 7.55 -2.61
C ALA A 42 10.18 8.79 -2.55
N SER A 43 9.65 9.93 -2.09
CA SER A 43 10.42 11.17 -1.93
C SER A 43 11.55 11.03 -0.89
N LEU A 44 11.26 10.42 0.26
CA LEU A 44 12.22 10.17 1.33
C LEU A 44 13.25 9.11 0.93
N GLU A 45 12.84 8.11 0.17
CA GLU A 45 13.78 7.12 -0.35
C GLU A 45 14.75 7.74 -1.37
N ALA A 46 14.25 8.65 -2.22
CA ALA A 46 15.08 9.40 -3.14
C ALA A 46 16.06 10.34 -2.40
N SER A 47 15.62 11.00 -1.33
CA SER A 47 16.47 11.88 -0.52
C SER A 47 17.56 11.10 0.20
N TRP A 48 17.24 9.95 0.81
CA TRP A 48 18.21 9.05 1.42
C TRP A 48 19.22 8.52 0.39
N ARG A 49 18.76 8.03 -0.77
CA ARG A 49 19.67 7.59 -1.86
C ARG A 49 20.59 8.71 -2.37
N ALA A 50 20.12 9.97 -2.35
CA ALA A 50 20.96 11.11 -2.70
C ALA A 50 22.01 11.40 -1.62
N ALA A 51 21.64 11.34 -0.34
CA ALA A 51 22.55 11.49 0.78
C ALA A 51 23.61 10.37 0.81
N LEU A 52 23.20 9.13 0.53
CA LEU A 52 24.07 7.96 0.42
C LEU A 52 25.13 8.16 -0.67
N ARG A 53 24.73 8.59 -1.88
CA ARG A 53 25.66 8.89 -2.97
C ARG A 53 26.65 10.00 -2.63
N ARG A 54 26.21 11.05 -1.94
CA ARG A 54 27.11 12.13 -1.47
C ARG A 54 28.12 11.59 -0.45
N ARG A 55 27.66 10.81 0.52
CA ARG A 55 28.53 10.15 1.51
C ARG A 55 29.57 9.28 0.83
N ASP A 56 29.17 8.45 -0.12
CA ASP A 56 30.07 7.55 -0.83
C ASP A 56 31.08 8.32 -1.70
N ALA A 57 30.68 9.46 -2.29
CA ALA A 57 31.60 10.35 -3.00
C ALA A 57 32.64 11.00 -2.06
N GLU A 58 32.23 11.44 -0.87
CA GLU A 58 33.13 12.01 0.15
C GLU A 58 34.05 10.95 0.80
N LEU A 59 33.65 9.68 0.80
CA LEU A 59 34.49 8.57 1.27
C LEU A 59 35.43 8.06 0.16
N GLY A 60 34.99 8.07 -1.09
CA GLY A 60 35.76 7.67 -2.27
C GLY A 60 36.75 8.73 -2.77
N SER A 61 36.69 9.96 -2.24
CA SER A 61 37.65 11.05 -2.55
C SER A 61 39.01 10.89 -1.87
N LEU A 62 39.18 9.88 -1.01
CA LEU A 62 40.48 9.50 -0.48
C LEU A 62 41.32 8.88 -1.61
N PRO A 63 42.49 9.45 -1.97
CA PRO A 63 43.42 8.73 -2.82
C PRO A 63 43.79 7.42 -2.11
N PRO A 64 43.89 6.28 -2.81
CA PRO A 64 44.39 5.07 -2.20
C PRO A 64 45.76 5.37 -1.59
N LEU A 65 45.86 5.29 -0.26
CA LEU A 65 47.12 5.43 0.50
C LEU A 65 48.23 4.48 0.01
N PHE A 66 47.89 3.51 -0.85
CA PHE A 66 48.79 2.49 -1.39
C PHE A 66 48.91 2.46 -2.93
N ALA A 67 48.38 3.45 -3.68
CA ALA A 67 48.67 3.56 -5.12
C ALA A 67 49.59 4.76 -5.43
N ALA A 68 50.64 4.93 -4.64
CA ALA A 68 51.78 5.73 -5.05
C ALA A 68 52.53 4.96 -6.16
N LYS A 69 52.11 5.14 -7.41
CA LYS A 69 52.97 4.86 -8.56
C LYS A 69 53.88 6.08 -8.72
N PRO A 70 55.20 5.96 -8.52
CA PRO A 70 56.09 7.11 -8.52
C PRO A 70 56.43 7.43 -9.97
N ASP A 71 55.61 8.20 -10.68
CA ASP A 71 56.04 8.77 -11.98
C ASP A 71 55.19 9.91 -12.54
N ARG A 72 54.35 10.57 -11.73
CA ARG A 72 53.66 11.78 -12.19
C ARG A 72 54.10 12.98 -11.36
N SER A 73 54.85 13.86 -12.01
CA SER A 73 55.18 15.20 -11.54
C SER A 73 53.88 15.95 -11.20
N VAL A 74 53.52 15.94 -9.92
CA VAL A 74 52.46 16.79 -9.36
C VAL A 74 52.99 18.21 -9.39
N SER A 75 52.30 19.11 -10.10
CA SER A 75 52.59 20.55 -10.03
C SER A 75 52.42 21.01 -8.58
N PRO A 76 53.39 21.69 -7.95
CA PRO A 76 53.36 22.04 -6.52
C PRO A 76 52.30 23.06 -6.09
N LEU A 77 51.39 23.46 -6.98
CA LEU A 77 50.52 24.64 -6.80
C LEU A 77 49.05 24.32 -6.54
N ASP A 78 48.63 23.05 -6.49
CA ASP A 78 47.27 22.71 -6.05
C ASP A 78 47.27 22.48 -4.53
N PRO A 79 46.60 23.35 -3.73
CA PRO A 79 46.50 23.15 -2.30
C PRO A 79 45.64 21.92 -2.03
N LEU A 80 46.25 20.87 -1.48
CA LEU A 80 45.50 19.78 -0.86
C LEU A 80 44.67 20.37 0.29
N PRO A 81 43.35 20.08 0.37
CA PRO A 81 42.54 20.54 1.50
C PRO A 81 43.11 19.95 2.80
N PRO A 82 43.08 20.70 3.91
CA PRO A 82 43.61 20.21 5.17
C PRO A 82 42.81 18.98 5.63
N GLU A 83 43.50 17.96 6.16
CA GLU A 83 42.92 16.68 6.55
C GLU A 83 41.74 16.82 7.54
N SER A 84 41.77 17.87 8.38
CA SER A 84 40.67 18.23 9.28
C SER A 84 39.37 18.55 8.56
N ASP A 85 39.43 19.20 7.40
CA ASP A 85 38.25 19.60 6.62
C ASP A 85 37.64 18.40 5.91
N LEU A 86 38.47 17.45 5.44
CA LEU A 86 38.02 16.19 4.86
C LEU A 86 37.30 15.31 5.89
N ALA A 87 37.89 15.15 7.07
CA ALA A 87 37.27 14.40 8.17
C ALA A 87 35.94 15.03 8.61
N ALA A 88 35.86 16.36 8.69
CA ALA A 88 34.64 17.09 9.02
C ALA A 88 33.54 16.89 7.97
N ARG A 89 33.88 16.95 6.67
CA ARG A 89 32.92 16.71 5.57
C ARG A 89 32.40 15.28 5.55
N GLN A 90 33.27 14.29 5.74
CA GLN A 90 32.88 12.89 5.82
C GLN A 90 31.91 12.63 6.97
N GLU A 91 32.21 13.18 8.15
CA GLU A 91 31.36 13.03 9.31
C GLU A 91 30.01 13.76 9.13
N GLN A 92 30.01 14.94 8.52
CA GLN A 92 28.78 15.65 8.16
C GLN A 92 27.94 14.85 7.15
N ALA A 93 28.57 14.22 6.15
CA ALA A 93 27.88 13.40 5.16
C ALA A 93 27.28 12.13 5.79
N ARG A 94 28.01 11.48 6.71
CA ARG A 94 27.48 10.34 7.50
C ARG A 94 26.27 10.73 8.35
N ARG A 95 26.34 11.85 9.06
CA ARG A 95 25.21 12.35 9.86
C ARG A 95 24.01 12.76 8.99
N ALA A 96 24.24 13.32 7.82
CA ALA A 96 23.18 13.67 6.89
C ALA A 96 22.47 12.42 6.33
N GLU A 97 23.25 11.39 5.95
CA GLU A 97 22.69 10.11 5.50
C GLU A 97 21.92 9.39 6.60
N GLY A 98 22.48 9.33 7.82
CA GLY A 98 21.79 8.73 8.96
C GLY A 98 20.47 9.42 9.32
N ARG A 99 20.41 10.76 9.24
CA ARG A 99 19.16 11.51 9.43
C ARG A 99 18.13 11.20 8.35
N ALA A 100 18.53 11.23 7.07
CA ALA A 100 17.63 10.91 5.98
C ALA A 100 17.10 9.46 6.05
N TYR A 101 17.94 8.51 6.49
CA TYR A 101 17.53 7.14 6.73
C TYR A 101 16.53 7.03 7.89
N ALA A 102 16.79 7.72 9.01
CA ALA A 102 15.90 7.73 10.16
C ALA A 102 14.51 8.29 9.80
N GLU A 103 14.46 9.39 9.03
CA GLU A 103 13.23 9.99 8.52
C GLU A 103 12.45 9.02 7.62
N LEU A 104 13.13 8.31 6.72
CA LEU A 104 12.51 7.28 5.87
C LEU A 104 11.92 6.13 6.71
N MET A 105 12.65 5.68 7.74
CA MET A 105 12.18 4.59 8.59
C MET A 105 11.00 5.00 9.47
N ASP A 106 11.01 6.22 9.99
CA ASP A 106 9.88 6.78 10.73
C ASP A 106 8.63 6.87 9.84
N ALA A 107 8.76 7.40 8.62
CA ALA A 107 7.67 7.47 7.66
C ALA A 107 7.14 6.07 7.28
N LYS A 108 8.02 5.06 7.13
CA LYS A 108 7.59 3.66 6.88
C LYS A 108 6.76 3.11 8.04
N VAL A 109 7.15 3.38 9.28
CA VAL A 109 6.38 2.95 10.46
C VAL A 109 5.03 3.66 10.49
N ARG A 110 5.01 4.97 10.23
CA ARG A 110 3.80 5.80 10.22
C ARG A 110 2.78 5.35 9.17
N HIS A 111 3.24 5.03 7.96
CA HIS A 111 2.39 4.67 6.82
C HIS A 111 2.07 3.18 6.69
N ARG A 112 2.79 2.30 7.39
CA ARG A 112 2.53 0.85 7.41
C ARG A 112 1.04 0.50 7.58
N PRO A 113 0.30 1.01 8.57
CA PRO A 113 -1.11 0.63 8.75
C PRO A 113 -1.98 0.98 7.53
N THR A 114 -1.76 2.15 6.92
CA THR A 114 -2.51 2.59 5.73
C THR A 114 -2.26 1.65 4.55
N LEU A 115 -1.00 1.30 4.30
CA LEU A 115 -0.62 0.39 3.22
C LEU A 115 -1.18 -1.03 3.44
N GLU A 116 -1.11 -1.53 4.68
CA GLU A 116 -1.65 -2.84 5.04
C GLU A 116 -3.17 -2.91 4.87
N TRP A 117 -3.91 -1.90 5.35
CA TRP A 117 -5.36 -1.87 5.22
C TRP A 117 -5.81 -1.68 3.78
N TYR A 118 -5.14 -0.81 3.01
CA TYR A 118 -5.43 -0.68 1.58
C TYR A 118 -5.25 -2.01 0.87
N GLY A 119 -4.13 -2.72 1.10
CA GLY A 119 -3.88 -4.03 0.52
C GLY A 119 -4.94 -5.08 0.86
N LYS A 120 -5.35 -5.15 2.14
CA LYS A 120 -6.40 -6.08 2.59
C LYS A 120 -7.76 -5.79 1.94
N VAL A 121 -8.19 -4.53 1.92
CA VAL A 121 -9.47 -4.13 1.33
C VAL A 121 -9.43 -4.33 -0.19
N TYR A 122 -8.33 -3.98 -0.83
CA TYR A 122 -8.14 -4.18 -2.27
C TYR A 122 -8.22 -5.65 -2.64
N GLU A 123 -7.51 -6.54 -1.93
CA GLU A 123 -7.54 -7.96 -2.23
C GLU A 123 -8.93 -8.54 -2.04
N ARG A 124 -9.63 -8.20 -0.94
CA ARG A 124 -11.01 -8.62 -0.73
C ARG A 124 -11.94 -8.14 -1.84
N PHE A 125 -11.82 -6.87 -2.25
CA PHE A 125 -12.61 -6.31 -3.34
C PHE A 125 -12.34 -7.02 -4.67
N ARG A 126 -11.06 -7.34 -4.93
CA ARG A 126 -10.63 -8.11 -6.12
C ARG A 126 -11.20 -9.52 -6.10
N THR A 127 -11.14 -10.22 -4.97
CA THR A 127 -11.73 -11.57 -4.80
C THR A 127 -13.24 -11.56 -5.05
N ARG A 128 -13.97 -10.54 -4.56
CA ARG A 128 -15.41 -10.38 -4.88
C ARG A 128 -15.66 -10.11 -6.36
N LEU A 129 -14.83 -9.30 -7.01
CA LEU A 129 -14.91 -9.07 -8.45
C LEU A 129 -14.72 -10.37 -9.24
N ASP A 130 -13.72 -11.17 -8.87
CA ASP A 130 -13.45 -12.47 -9.49
C ASP A 130 -14.64 -13.43 -9.30
N GLU A 131 -15.22 -13.48 -8.08
CA GLU A 131 -16.42 -14.26 -7.79
C GLU A 131 -17.62 -13.83 -8.65
N GLU A 132 -17.96 -12.54 -8.67
CA GLU A 132 -19.05 -12.00 -9.48
C GLU A 132 -18.84 -12.23 -10.97
N GLN A 133 -17.59 -12.13 -11.46
CA GLN A 133 -17.26 -12.42 -12.85
C GLN A 133 -17.58 -13.89 -13.18
N ILE A 134 -17.06 -14.84 -12.39
CA ILE A 134 -17.32 -16.28 -12.59
C ILE A 134 -18.82 -16.55 -12.54
N LEU A 135 -19.52 -16.01 -11.55
CA LEU A 135 -20.96 -16.22 -11.38
C LEU A 135 -21.77 -15.60 -12.52
N SER A 136 -21.34 -14.48 -13.09
CA SER A 136 -21.99 -13.84 -14.23
C SER A 136 -21.87 -14.68 -15.50
N GLU A 137 -20.70 -15.27 -15.76
CA GLU A 137 -20.44 -16.18 -16.89
C GLU A 137 -21.27 -17.45 -16.77
N VAL A 138 -21.25 -18.09 -15.59
CA VAL A 138 -22.07 -19.27 -15.29
C VAL A 138 -23.55 -18.95 -15.45
N ARG A 139 -24.02 -17.80 -14.94
CA ARG A 139 -25.41 -17.39 -15.07
C ARG A 139 -25.81 -17.24 -16.53
N LEU A 140 -24.96 -16.63 -17.35
CA LEU A 140 -25.23 -16.45 -18.78
C LEU A 140 -25.40 -17.79 -19.50
N VAL A 141 -24.58 -18.79 -19.17
CA VAL A 141 -24.68 -20.15 -19.71
C VAL A 141 -25.94 -20.87 -19.21
N LEU A 142 -26.25 -20.76 -17.91
CA LEU A 142 -27.39 -21.46 -17.31
C LEU A 142 -28.75 -20.86 -17.65
N VAL A 143 -28.83 -19.55 -17.94
CA VAL A 143 -30.05 -18.87 -18.39
C VAL A 143 -30.50 -19.35 -19.77
N ALA A 144 -29.58 -19.85 -20.61
CA ALA A 144 -29.89 -20.39 -21.93
C ALA A 144 -30.55 -21.79 -21.90
N GLY A 145 -30.74 -22.42 -20.73
CA GLY A 145 -31.31 -23.76 -20.61
C GLY A 145 -32.01 -24.05 -19.28
N PRO A 146 -32.43 -25.32 -19.03
CA PRO A 146 -33.08 -25.71 -17.77
C PRO A 146 -32.12 -25.69 -16.57
N GLY A 147 -30.83 -25.40 -16.78
CA GLY A 147 -29.77 -25.43 -15.77
C GLY A 147 -29.87 -24.34 -14.70
N LEU A 148 -30.73 -23.33 -14.88
CA LEU A 148 -30.93 -22.25 -13.90
C LEU A 148 -31.28 -22.79 -12.49
N ILE A 149 -31.95 -23.93 -12.39
CA ILE A 149 -32.27 -24.58 -11.10
C ILE A 149 -31.03 -24.98 -10.29
N PHE A 150 -29.88 -25.19 -10.95
CA PHE A 150 -28.61 -25.55 -10.31
C PHE A 150 -27.77 -24.34 -9.92
N TYR A 151 -28.14 -23.12 -10.35
CA TYR A 151 -27.36 -21.90 -10.09
C TYR A 151 -27.08 -21.67 -8.59
N PRO A 152 -28.01 -21.89 -7.64
CA PRO A 152 -27.71 -21.73 -6.22
C PRO A 152 -26.63 -22.69 -5.71
N ILE A 153 -26.59 -23.91 -6.23
CA ILE A 153 -25.58 -24.91 -5.86
C ILE A 153 -24.22 -24.49 -6.42
N VAL A 154 -24.17 -24.06 -7.68
CA VAL A 154 -22.93 -23.56 -8.29
C VAL A 154 -22.42 -22.33 -7.55
N HIS A 155 -23.31 -21.39 -7.23
CA HIS A 155 -22.97 -20.21 -6.43
C HIS A 155 -22.36 -20.57 -5.09
N TRP A 156 -22.99 -21.48 -4.33
CA TRP A 156 -22.46 -21.93 -3.05
C TRP A 156 -21.07 -22.56 -3.19
N ASN A 157 -20.85 -23.41 -4.20
CA ASN A 157 -19.55 -24.03 -4.43
C ASN A 157 -18.48 -23.01 -4.78
N VAL A 158 -18.75 -22.10 -5.73
CA VAL A 158 -17.84 -21.03 -6.13
C VAL A 158 -17.48 -20.17 -4.92
N HIS A 159 -18.48 -19.70 -4.16
CA HIS A 159 -18.27 -18.92 -2.94
C HIS A 159 -17.37 -19.67 -1.93
N SER A 160 -17.69 -20.93 -1.63
CA SER A 160 -16.93 -21.73 -0.67
C SER A 160 -15.47 -21.96 -1.09
N VAL A 161 -15.20 -22.10 -2.38
CA VAL A 161 -13.85 -22.32 -2.91
C VAL A 161 -13.06 -21.02 -2.93
N ILE A 162 -13.67 -19.92 -3.39
CA ILE A 162 -13.01 -18.62 -3.49
C ILE A 162 -12.62 -18.08 -2.11
N TRP A 163 -13.49 -18.29 -1.12
CA TRP A 163 -13.27 -17.80 0.24
C TRP A 163 -12.70 -18.85 1.20
N ASP A 164 -12.28 -20.01 0.70
CA ASP A 164 -11.73 -21.11 1.51
C ASP A 164 -12.61 -21.45 2.74
N GLY A 165 -13.92 -21.48 2.55
CA GLY A 165 -14.92 -21.70 3.59
C GLY A 165 -15.09 -20.57 4.62
N THR A 166 -14.35 -19.46 4.49
CA THR A 166 -14.54 -18.25 5.30
C THR A 166 -15.72 -17.45 4.78
N ASP A 167 -16.59 -16.95 5.66
CA ASP A 167 -17.66 -16.05 5.27
C ASP A 167 -17.15 -14.59 5.30
N PRO A 168 -16.93 -13.94 4.14
CA PRO A 168 -16.49 -12.55 4.13
C PRO A 168 -17.56 -11.59 4.67
N ASP A 169 -18.84 -11.96 4.59
CA ASP A 169 -19.96 -11.12 4.99
C ASP A 169 -20.32 -11.22 6.47
N ALA A 170 -19.59 -12.05 7.22
CA ALA A 170 -19.71 -12.13 8.67
C ALA A 170 -19.42 -10.78 9.35
N GLU A 171 -20.23 -10.42 10.35
CA GLU A 171 -20.04 -9.19 11.15
C GLU A 171 -18.73 -9.20 11.95
N SER A 172 -18.20 -10.39 12.23
CA SER A 172 -16.92 -10.56 12.91
C SER A 172 -15.71 -10.27 12.01
N ASP A 173 -15.90 -10.22 10.69
CA ASP A 173 -14.83 -10.01 9.72
C ASP A 173 -14.11 -8.67 9.98
N PRO A 174 -12.77 -8.68 10.10
CA PRO A 174 -12.00 -7.48 10.44
C PRO A 174 -12.07 -6.40 9.36
N ILE A 175 -12.17 -6.76 8.07
CA ILE A 175 -12.25 -5.81 6.97
C ILE A 175 -13.65 -5.18 6.95
N THR A 176 -14.70 -5.95 7.19
CA THR A 176 -16.08 -5.45 7.31
C THR A 176 -16.16 -4.41 8.42
N ARG A 177 -15.63 -4.72 9.61
CA ARG A 177 -15.62 -3.79 10.75
C ARG A 177 -14.81 -2.53 10.46
N TYR A 178 -13.63 -2.68 9.85
CA TYR A 178 -12.80 -1.55 9.46
C TYR A 178 -13.51 -0.63 8.48
N CYS A 179 -14.09 -1.18 7.41
CA CYS A 179 -14.78 -0.38 6.40
C CYS A 179 -16.06 0.28 6.94
N VAL A 180 -16.82 -0.38 7.81
CA VAL A 180 -17.97 0.24 8.49
C VAL A 180 -17.51 1.40 9.38
N ALA A 181 -16.46 1.22 10.18
CA ALA A 181 -15.92 2.28 11.03
C ALA A 181 -15.40 3.47 10.22
N ARG A 182 -14.69 3.19 9.12
CA ARG A 182 -14.13 4.24 8.24
C ARG A 182 -15.23 5.02 7.52
N LEU A 183 -16.25 4.35 6.99
CA LEU A 183 -17.34 5.00 6.26
C LEU A 183 -18.36 5.70 7.16
N SER A 184 -18.43 5.33 8.45
CA SER A 184 -19.27 6.02 9.44
C SER A 184 -18.63 7.27 10.03
N THR A 185 -17.33 7.48 9.79
CA THR A 185 -16.62 8.68 10.23
C THR A 185 -16.91 9.82 9.24
N PRO A 186 -17.53 10.95 9.67
CA PRO A 186 -17.85 12.05 8.76
C PRO A 186 -16.57 12.68 8.21
N ALA A 187 -16.56 12.93 6.89
CA ALA A 187 -15.42 13.45 6.11
C ALA A 187 -14.80 14.75 6.66
N ASP A 188 -15.53 15.52 7.47
CA ASP A 188 -15.09 16.77 8.09
C ASP A 188 -14.03 16.58 9.19
N SER A 189 -13.80 15.35 9.67
CA SER A 189 -12.82 15.06 10.73
C SER A 189 -11.40 14.73 10.23
N VAL A 190 -11.21 14.56 8.91
CA VAL A 190 -9.91 14.22 8.30
C VAL A 190 -9.17 15.47 7.76
N ALA A 191 -9.83 16.62 7.69
CA ALA A 191 -9.27 17.86 7.16
C ALA A 191 -8.52 18.73 8.20
N HIS A 192 -8.37 18.29 9.45
CA HIS A 192 -7.64 19.07 10.46
C HIS A 192 -6.20 18.53 10.63
N PRO A 193 -5.17 19.20 10.10
CA PRO A 193 -3.80 18.88 10.48
C PRO A 193 -3.64 19.16 11.99
N PRO A 194 -2.96 18.28 12.75
CA PRO A 194 -2.68 18.52 14.15
C PRO A 194 -1.63 19.63 14.25
N GLY A 195 -2.06 20.87 14.45
CA GLY A 195 -1.11 21.97 14.58
C GLY A 195 -1.65 23.38 14.41
N GLN A 196 -2.86 23.70 14.90
CA GLN A 196 -3.20 25.07 15.27
C GLN A 196 -4.07 25.05 16.54
N VAL A 197 -3.41 25.12 17.68
CA VAL A 197 -4.02 25.64 18.91
C VAL A 197 -3.07 26.72 19.43
N GLU A 198 -3.61 27.94 19.39
CA GLU A 198 -3.22 29.22 20.03
C GLU A 198 -1.75 29.57 20.25
#